data_AF-A0A2Z4L7C7-F1
#
_entry.id   AF-A0A2Z4L7C7-F1
#
_cell.length_a   1.000
_cell.length_b   1.000
_cell.length_c   1.000
_cell.angle_alpha   90.00
_cell.angle_beta   90.00
_cell.angle_gamma   90.00
#
_symmetry.space_group_name_H-M   'P 1'
#
loop_
_entity.id
_entity.type
_entity.pdbx_description
1 polymer ?
#
loop_
_entity_poly.entity_id
_entity_poly.type
_entity_poly.pdbx_seq_one_letter_code
_entity_poly.pdbx_strand_id
1 'polypeptide(L)'
;MKWKSKKLDVLNIGDITSLNNDILSDRTNHYLKLLLFNLRVMFRHNSQSLDDLADFYEYIEDVLSAKIIVDDEELKILIYRITDLIVNIDEYDVVADTVITECVSYLLSSLYLELETYRLVDLYNRDDEYHDYLAVQIKNQVVEFDILVDILKISDDKEVKGRVLEILENNYPLEYARYKARCQYLDY
;
A
#
# COMPACT_ATOMS: atom_id res chain seq x y z
N MET A 1 32.11 8.14 -26.65
CA MET A 1 30.79 8.30 -27.30
C MET A 1 29.92 9.07 -26.32
N LYS A 2 29.45 10.28 -26.65
CA LYS A 2 28.54 11.04 -25.77
C LYS A 2 27.18 10.34 -25.82
N TRP A 3 26.82 9.61 -24.77
CA TRP A 3 25.45 9.15 -24.58
C TRP A 3 24.54 10.38 -24.55
N LYS A 4 23.58 10.43 -25.47
CA LYS A 4 22.49 11.40 -25.41
C LYS A 4 21.63 10.94 -24.24
N SER A 5 21.72 11.61 -23.10
CA SER A 5 20.77 11.44 -22.00
C SER A 5 19.36 11.53 -22.58
N LYS A 6 18.58 10.44 -22.49
CA LYS A 6 17.14 10.47 -22.73
C LYS A 6 16.61 11.59 -21.83
N LYS A 7 16.15 12.70 -22.41
CA LYS A 7 15.71 13.85 -21.62
C LYS A 7 14.36 13.46 -21.05
N LEU A 8 14.36 12.87 -19.86
CA LEU A 8 13.17 12.37 -19.22
C LEU A 8 12.20 13.53 -19.01
N ASP A 9 11.00 13.44 -19.58
CA ASP A 9 9.94 14.43 -19.36
C ASP A 9 9.29 14.12 -18.01
N VAL A 10 9.99 14.50 -16.94
CA VAL A 10 9.53 14.24 -15.57
C VAL A 10 8.27 15.07 -15.29
N LEU A 11 7.16 14.40 -15.01
CA LEU A 11 5.86 15.01 -14.70
C LEU A 11 5.97 16.09 -13.62
N ASN A 12 5.11 17.12 -13.69
CA ASN A 12 5.01 18.09 -12.60
C ASN A 12 4.34 17.46 -11.37
N ILE A 13 4.57 18.06 -10.19
CA ILE A 13 4.01 17.55 -8.92
C ILE A 13 2.48 17.45 -9.01
N GLY A 14 1.83 18.44 -9.62
CA GLY A 14 0.38 18.43 -9.85
C GLY A 14 -0.07 17.26 -10.73
N ASP A 15 0.69 16.96 -11.78
CA ASP A 15 0.39 15.86 -12.70
C ASP A 15 0.48 14.51 -11.97
N ILE A 16 1.54 14.30 -11.18
CA ILE A 16 1.72 13.07 -10.37
C ILE A 16 0.56 12.88 -9.38
N THR A 17 0.12 13.95 -8.70
CA THR A 17 -1.00 13.85 -7.74
C THR A 17 -2.33 13.50 -8.40
N SER A 18 -2.48 13.84 -9.69
CA SER A 18 -3.70 13.60 -10.46
C SER A 18 -3.80 12.21 -11.08
N LEU A 19 -2.68 11.47 -11.19
CA LEU A 19 -2.72 10.10 -11.68
C LEU A 19 -3.51 9.22 -10.70
N ASN A 20 -4.25 8.24 -11.19
CA ASN A 20 -4.94 7.29 -10.33
C ASN A 20 -5.31 6.07 -11.15
N ASN A 21 -4.95 4.88 -10.66
CA ASN A 21 -5.41 3.63 -11.23
C ASN A 21 -6.61 3.14 -10.43
N ASP A 22 -7.77 3.09 -11.06
CA ASP A 22 -9.05 2.72 -10.43
C ASP A 22 -9.13 1.26 -9.98
N ILE A 23 -8.21 0.41 -10.45
CA ILE A 23 -8.12 -1.01 -10.07
C ILE A 23 -7.42 -1.16 -8.72
N LEU A 24 -6.44 -0.31 -8.44
CA LEU A 24 -5.62 -0.37 -7.24
C LEU A 24 -6.30 0.38 -6.09
N SER A 25 -6.07 -0.04 -4.84
CA SER A 25 -6.54 0.71 -3.68
C SER A 25 -5.92 2.10 -3.59
N ASP A 26 -6.59 3.00 -2.86
CA ASP A 26 -6.07 4.35 -2.56
C ASP A 26 -4.68 4.29 -1.91
N ARG A 27 -4.45 3.27 -1.07
CA ARG A 27 -3.17 3.03 -0.40
C ARG A 27 -2.06 2.70 -1.40
N THR A 28 -2.32 1.77 -2.32
CA THR A 28 -1.36 1.40 -3.36
C THR A 28 -1.09 2.57 -4.30
N ASN A 29 -2.15 3.28 -4.73
CA ASN A 29 -2.03 4.51 -5.52
C ASN A 29 -1.18 5.57 -4.81
N HIS A 30 -1.38 5.78 -3.51
CA HIS A 30 -0.60 6.73 -2.72
C HIS A 30 0.90 6.41 -2.74
N TYR A 31 1.28 5.15 -2.49
CA TYR A 31 2.69 4.77 -2.45
C TYR A 31 3.35 4.75 -3.84
N LEU A 32 2.61 4.42 -4.91
CA LEU A 32 3.12 4.55 -6.28
C LEU A 32 3.41 6.03 -6.63
N LYS A 33 2.52 6.96 -6.24
CA LYS A 33 2.75 8.41 -6.42
C LYS A 33 3.93 8.91 -5.61
N LEU A 34 4.05 8.45 -4.37
CA LEU A 34 5.18 8.79 -3.50
C LEU A 34 6.50 8.27 -4.09
N LEU A 35 6.50 7.08 -4.68
CA LEU A 35 7.66 6.52 -5.36
C LEU A 35 8.06 7.37 -6.58
N LEU A 36 7.12 7.78 -7.43
CA LEU A 36 7.39 8.72 -8.53
C LEU A 36 8.00 10.04 -8.03
N PHE A 37 7.50 10.56 -6.91
CA PHE A 37 8.06 11.76 -6.29
C PHE A 37 9.51 11.56 -5.85
N ASN A 38 9.79 10.44 -5.18
CA ASN A 38 11.13 10.14 -4.70
C ASN A 38 12.13 9.87 -5.85
N LEU A 39 11.72 9.11 -6.87
CA LEU A 39 12.51 8.90 -8.09
C LEU A 39 12.84 10.22 -8.78
N ARG A 40 11.89 11.16 -8.83
CA ARG A 40 12.15 12.51 -9.33
C ARG A 40 13.19 13.27 -8.51
N VAL A 41 13.16 13.17 -7.19
CA VAL A 41 14.19 13.77 -6.34
C VAL A 41 15.55 13.15 -6.66
N MET A 42 15.61 11.83 -6.80
CA MET A 42 16.84 11.13 -7.18
C MET A 42 17.37 11.59 -8.54
N PHE A 43 16.53 11.73 -9.57
CA PHE A 43 16.94 12.21 -10.90
C PHE A 43 17.48 13.65 -10.90
N ARG A 44 17.07 14.49 -9.94
CA ARG A 44 17.63 15.85 -9.81
C ARG A 44 19.03 15.87 -9.24
N HIS A 45 19.37 14.89 -8.41
CA HIS A 45 20.65 14.83 -7.69
C HIS A 45 21.67 13.91 -8.34
N ASN A 46 21.28 13.11 -9.34
CA ASN A 46 22.14 12.17 -10.03
C ASN A 46 22.23 12.52 -11.53
N SER A 47 23.46 12.60 -12.06
CA SER A 47 23.71 13.09 -13.43
C SER A 47 24.06 12.02 -14.47
N GLN A 48 24.30 10.77 -14.04
CA GLN A 48 24.72 9.65 -14.89
C GLN A 48 24.08 8.34 -14.38
N SER A 49 24.00 7.31 -15.24
CA SER A 49 23.58 5.94 -14.91
C SER A 49 22.15 5.75 -14.38
N LEU A 50 21.17 6.42 -15.00
CA LEU A 50 19.77 6.40 -14.56
C LEU A 50 18.80 5.74 -15.55
N ASP A 51 19.29 5.12 -16.64
CA ASP A 51 18.41 4.66 -17.73
C ASP A 51 17.41 3.58 -17.28
N ASP A 52 17.81 2.64 -16.41
CA ASP A 52 16.89 1.62 -15.88
C ASP A 52 15.88 2.22 -14.89
N LEU A 53 16.32 3.17 -14.06
CA LEU A 53 15.46 3.92 -13.15
C LEU A 53 14.45 4.78 -13.91
N ALA A 54 14.88 5.34 -15.03
CA ALA A 54 14.08 6.11 -15.96
C ALA A 54 12.98 5.25 -16.61
N ASP A 55 13.34 4.09 -17.13
CA ASP A 55 12.38 3.14 -17.71
C ASP A 55 11.42 2.59 -16.64
N PHE A 56 11.90 2.41 -15.40
CA PHE A 56 11.06 2.06 -14.26
C PHE A 56 10.09 3.20 -13.87
N TYR A 57 10.52 4.46 -13.91
CA TYR A 57 9.67 5.62 -13.69
C TYR A 57 8.54 5.68 -14.73
N GLU A 58 8.88 5.54 -16.02
CA GLU A 58 7.90 5.51 -17.12
C GLU A 58 6.88 4.37 -16.92
N TYR A 59 7.34 3.20 -16.47
CA TYR A 59 6.47 2.07 -16.16
C TYR A 59 5.48 2.36 -15.02
N ILE A 60 5.92 2.94 -13.90
CA ILE A 60 5.02 3.30 -12.79
C ILE A 60 4.01 4.38 -13.21
N GLU A 61 4.44 5.33 -14.04
CA GLU A 61 3.54 6.33 -14.63
C GLU A 61 2.46 5.67 -15.50
N ASP A 62 2.83 4.70 -16.33
CA ASP A 62 1.90 3.99 -17.20
C ASP A 62 0.91 3.11 -16.41
N VAL A 63 1.36 2.50 -15.32
CA VAL A 63 0.48 1.81 -14.35
C VAL A 63 -0.52 2.79 -13.75
N LEU A 64 -0.04 3.92 -13.19
CA LEU A 64 -0.89 4.92 -12.54
C LEU A 64 -1.83 5.65 -13.52
N SER A 65 -1.47 5.70 -14.80
CA SER A 65 -2.30 6.27 -15.88
C SER A 65 -3.29 5.28 -16.48
N ALA A 66 -3.37 4.05 -15.95
CA ALA A 66 -4.17 2.95 -16.48
C ALA A 66 -3.91 2.63 -17.97
N LYS A 67 -2.69 2.92 -18.47
CA LYS A 67 -2.25 2.50 -19.81
C LYS A 67 -1.86 1.03 -19.81
N ILE A 68 -1.44 0.52 -18.65
CA ILE A 68 -1.20 -0.89 -18.38
C ILE A 68 -2.41 -1.43 -17.61
N ILE A 69 -2.97 -2.53 -18.09
CA ILE A 69 -4.06 -3.24 -17.42
C ILE A 69 -3.47 -4.00 -16.25
N VAL A 70 -3.92 -3.68 -15.04
CA VAL A 70 -3.43 -4.31 -13.82
C VAL A 70 -4.30 -5.53 -13.50
N ASP A 71 -3.80 -6.72 -13.81
CA ASP A 71 -4.37 -8.00 -13.40
C ASP A 71 -3.42 -8.73 -12.41
N ASP A 72 -3.77 -9.96 -12.01
CA ASP A 72 -2.95 -10.76 -11.08
C ASP A 72 -1.51 -10.99 -11.59
N GLU A 73 -1.32 -11.14 -12.91
CA GLU A 73 0.01 -11.31 -13.49
C GLU A 73 0.78 -9.98 -13.49
N GLU A 74 0.14 -8.88 -13.88
CA GLU A 74 0.78 -7.57 -13.87
C GLU A 74 1.14 -7.12 -12.44
N LEU A 75 0.33 -7.46 -11.43
CA LEU A 75 0.68 -7.24 -10.02
C LEU A 75 1.95 -8.00 -9.63
N LYS A 76 2.12 -9.25 -10.06
CA LYS A 76 3.37 -10.01 -9.83
C LYS A 76 4.56 -9.37 -10.53
N ILE A 77 4.38 -8.90 -11.77
CA ILE A 77 5.43 -8.20 -12.53
C ILE A 77 5.82 -6.90 -11.82
N LEU A 78 4.86 -6.13 -11.33
CA LEU A 78 5.08 -4.91 -10.57
C LEU A 78 5.86 -5.18 -9.28
N ILE A 79 5.45 -6.19 -8.49
CA ILE A 79 6.16 -6.63 -7.28
C ILE A 79 7.60 -7.05 -7.61
N TYR A 80 7.80 -7.83 -8.67
CA TYR A 80 9.11 -8.28 -9.11
C TYR A 80 10.01 -7.10 -9.48
N ARG A 81 9.54 -6.17 -10.31
CA ARG A 81 10.30 -4.98 -10.73
C ARG A 81 10.68 -4.09 -9.56
N ILE A 82 9.76 -3.88 -8.60
CA ILE A 82 10.02 -3.10 -7.39
C ILE A 82 11.07 -3.79 -6.49
N THR A 83 11.00 -5.12 -6.38
CA THR A 83 11.94 -5.90 -5.59
C THR A 83 13.33 -5.86 -6.22
N ASP A 84 13.42 -6.06 -7.54
CA ASP A 84 14.66 -6.00 -8.30
C ASP A 84 15.33 -4.62 -8.17
N LEU A 85 14.52 -3.56 -8.24
CA LEU A 85 14.98 -2.18 -8.01
C LEU A 85 15.66 -2.02 -6.63
N ILE A 86 15.05 -2.51 -5.55
CA ILE A 86 15.67 -2.42 -4.20
C ILE A 86 16.94 -3.24 -4.14
N VAL A 87 16.91 -4.49 -4.62
CA VAL A 87 18.03 -5.42 -4.47
C VAL A 87 19.26 -4.90 -5.19
N ASN A 88 19.06 -4.26 -6.34
CA ASN A 88 20.13 -3.74 -7.17
C ASN A 88 20.39 -2.24 -6.95
N ILE A 89 19.73 -1.59 -5.98
CA ILE A 89 19.82 -0.12 -5.82
C ILE A 89 21.25 0.37 -5.61
N ASP A 90 22.04 -0.41 -4.87
CA ASP A 90 23.45 -0.13 -4.57
C ASP A 90 24.33 -0.20 -5.83
N GLU A 91 23.91 -0.95 -6.85
CA GLU A 91 24.63 -1.10 -8.11
C GLU A 91 24.47 0.12 -9.03
N TYR A 92 23.43 0.93 -8.81
CA TYR A 92 23.14 2.12 -9.63
C TYR A 92 23.98 3.35 -9.26
N ASP A 93 24.83 3.28 -8.22
CA ASP A 93 25.70 4.39 -7.75
C ASP A 93 24.93 5.72 -7.61
N VAL A 94 23.71 5.65 -7.07
CA VAL A 94 22.79 6.79 -6.91
C VAL A 94 22.86 7.38 -5.51
N VAL A 95 23.01 8.69 -5.43
CA VAL A 95 22.90 9.45 -4.19
C VAL A 95 21.43 9.50 -3.75
N ALA A 96 21.19 9.26 -2.46
CA ALA A 96 19.88 9.29 -1.80
C ALA A 96 18.96 8.08 -2.08
N ASP A 97 19.56 6.93 -2.40
CA ASP A 97 18.96 5.59 -2.40
C ASP A 97 18.02 5.31 -1.21
N THR A 98 18.44 5.67 0.01
CA THR A 98 17.68 5.47 1.25
C THR A 98 16.30 6.16 1.27
N VAL A 99 16.11 7.20 0.45
CA VAL A 99 14.83 7.93 0.35
C VAL A 99 13.75 7.06 -0.30
N ILE A 100 14.11 6.10 -1.16
CA ILE A 100 13.14 5.20 -1.78
C ILE A 100 12.92 3.93 -0.97
N THR A 101 13.86 3.48 -0.15
CA THR A 101 13.77 2.21 0.59
C THR A 101 12.53 2.11 1.49
N GLU A 102 12.23 3.16 2.26
CA GLU A 102 11.04 3.20 3.12
C GLU A 102 9.73 3.18 2.30
N CYS A 103 9.64 4.03 1.29
CA CYS A 103 8.49 4.10 0.39
C CYS A 103 8.22 2.76 -0.29
N VAL A 104 9.27 2.11 -0.77
CA VAL A 104 9.14 0.82 -1.44
C VAL A 104 8.71 -0.28 -0.47
N SER A 105 9.20 -0.28 0.78
CA SER A 105 8.77 -1.25 1.79
C SER A 105 7.26 -1.19 2.03
N TYR A 106 6.71 0.02 2.14
CA TYR A 106 5.26 0.22 2.26
C TYR A 106 4.50 -0.15 0.99
N LEU A 107 5.06 0.18 -0.18
CA LEU A 107 4.47 -0.18 -1.46
C LEU A 107 4.38 -1.70 -1.65
N LEU A 108 5.46 -2.43 -1.37
CA LEU A 108 5.48 -3.90 -1.44
C LEU A 108 4.43 -4.50 -0.51
N SER A 109 4.34 -4.02 0.73
CA SER A 109 3.30 -4.47 1.66
C SER A 109 1.89 -4.23 1.10
N SER A 110 1.65 -3.09 0.46
CA SER A 110 0.36 -2.77 -0.17
C SER A 110 0.07 -3.71 -1.34
N LEU A 111 1.06 -3.93 -2.22
CA LEU A 111 0.91 -4.78 -3.41
C LEU A 111 0.69 -6.25 -3.07
N TYR A 112 1.33 -6.77 -2.01
CA TYR A 112 1.05 -8.13 -1.55
C TYR A 112 -0.39 -8.30 -1.05
N LEU A 113 -0.98 -7.27 -0.44
CA LEU A 113 -2.39 -7.27 -0.04
C LEU A 113 -3.33 -7.22 -1.26
N GLU A 114 -2.99 -6.43 -2.29
CA GLU A 114 -3.73 -6.45 -3.56
C GLU A 114 -3.71 -7.85 -4.18
N LEU A 115 -2.52 -8.48 -4.25
CA LEU A 115 -2.34 -9.81 -4.81
C LEU A 115 -3.11 -10.87 -4.02
N GLU A 116 -3.12 -10.79 -2.68
CA GLU A 116 -3.94 -11.66 -1.84
C GLU A 116 -5.43 -11.48 -2.14
N THR A 117 -5.88 -10.24 -2.31
CA THR A 117 -7.27 -9.91 -2.64
C THR A 117 -7.68 -10.51 -4.00
N TYR A 118 -6.84 -10.39 -5.03
CA TYR A 118 -7.07 -11.01 -6.35
C TYR A 118 -7.17 -12.53 -6.27
N ARG A 119 -6.22 -13.16 -5.57
CA ARG A 119 -6.22 -14.63 -5.39
C ARG A 119 -7.45 -15.10 -4.63
N LEU A 120 -7.90 -14.34 -3.64
CA LEU A 120 -9.17 -14.60 -2.99
C LEU A 120 -10.27 -14.51 -4.06
N VAL A 121 -10.52 -13.37 -4.69
CA VAL A 121 -11.60 -13.20 -5.68
C VAL A 121 -11.67 -14.32 -6.73
N ASP A 122 -10.53 -14.79 -7.25
CA ASP A 122 -10.46 -15.93 -8.18
C ASP A 122 -10.84 -17.28 -7.55
N LEU A 123 -10.47 -17.52 -6.29
CA LEU A 123 -10.90 -18.69 -5.52
C LEU A 123 -12.42 -18.65 -5.20
N TYR A 124 -12.99 -17.45 -5.06
CA TYR A 124 -14.39 -17.24 -4.65
C TYR A 124 -15.41 -17.24 -5.78
N ASN A 125 -14.98 -17.19 -7.03
CA ASN A 125 -15.84 -17.41 -8.19
C ASN A 125 -16.31 -18.88 -8.37
N ARG A 126 -16.19 -19.73 -7.34
CA ARG A 126 -16.51 -21.17 -7.41
C ARG A 126 -17.47 -21.74 -6.37
N ASP A 127 -17.95 -21.01 -5.35
CA ASP A 127 -19.04 -21.52 -4.48
C ASP A 127 -19.69 -20.40 -3.64
N ASP A 128 -21.03 -20.38 -3.63
CA ASP A 128 -21.87 -19.33 -3.04
C ASP A 128 -21.87 -19.26 -1.49
N GLU A 129 -21.34 -20.27 -0.78
CA GLU A 129 -21.32 -20.31 0.70
C GLU A 129 -20.14 -19.54 1.34
N TYR A 130 -19.10 -19.25 0.57
CA TYR A 130 -17.85 -18.66 1.10
C TYR A 130 -17.89 -17.11 1.09
N HIS A 131 -18.90 -16.53 0.44
CA HIS A 131 -19.13 -15.09 0.35
C HIS A 131 -19.42 -14.45 1.73
N ASP A 132 -20.10 -15.18 2.62
CA ASP A 132 -20.40 -14.74 3.98
C ASP A 132 -19.16 -14.83 4.89
N TYR A 133 -18.31 -15.83 4.70
CA TYR A 133 -17.06 -15.97 5.46
C TYR A 133 -16.03 -14.89 5.06
N LEU A 134 -15.96 -14.53 3.78
CA LEU A 134 -15.15 -13.39 3.31
C LEU A 134 -15.74 -12.04 3.71
N ALA A 135 -17.06 -11.85 3.66
CA ALA A 135 -17.68 -10.63 4.16
C ALA A 135 -17.36 -10.43 5.66
N VAL A 136 -17.25 -11.52 6.42
CA VAL A 136 -16.76 -11.52 7.81
C VAL A 136 -15.26 -11.21 7.92
N GLN A 137 -14.43 -11.65 6.98
CA GLN A 137 -12.99 -11.35 6.93
C GLN A 137 -12.69 -9.90 6.46
N ILE A 138 -13.46 -9.37 5.50
CA ILE A 138 -13.40 -7.97 5.04
C ILE A 138 -13.95 -7.03 6.11
N LYS A 139 -14.97 -7.44 6.87
CA LYS A 139 -15.41 -6.73 8.09
C LYS A 139 -14.31 -6.65 9.16
N ASN A 140 -13.27 -7.49 9.08
CA ASN A 140 -12.10 -7.48 9.95
C ASN A 140 -10.90 -6.64 9.44
N GLN A 141 -11.06 -5.85 8.37
CA GLN A 141 -10.12 -4.79 7.95
C GLN A 141 -10.93 -3.52 7.57
N VAL A 142 -10.80 -2.31 8.11
CA VAL A 142 -10.08 -1.70 9.23
C VAL A 142 -11.13 -0.80 9.89
N VAL A 143 -11.75 -1.22 10.99
CA VAL A 143 -12.52 -0.27 11.82
C VAL A 143 -11.51 0.36 12.77
N GLU A 144 -11.33 1.67 12.69
CA GLU A 144 -10.40 2.39 13.57
C GLU A 144 -10.70 2.08 15.04
N PHE A 145 -9.64 1.89 15.84
CA PHE A 145 -9.72 1.50 17.24
C PHE A 145 -10.72 2.36 18.04
N ASP A 146 -10.70 3.68 17.81
CA ASP A 146 -11.56 4.63 18.52
C ASP A 146 -13.06 4.42 18.19
N ILE A 147 -13.38 4.05 16.95
CA ILE A 147 -14.76 3.78 16.52
C ILE A 147 -15.30 2.53 17.23
N LEU A 148 -14.50 1.48 17.35
CA LEU A 148 -14.88 0.25 18.07
C LEU A 148 -15.11 0.52 19.57
N VAL A 149 -14.26 1.36 20.18
CA VAL A 149 -14.42 1.79 21.57
C VAL A 149 -15.72 2.57 21.76
N ASP A 150 -16.09 3.45 20.83
CA ASP A 150 -17.33 4.22 20.91
C ASP A 150 -18.57 3.33 20.75
N ILE A 151 -18.55 2.37 19.81
CA ILE A 151 -19.61 1.38 19.67
C ILE A 151 -19.77 0.55 20.95
N LEU A 152 -18.66 0.15 21.58
CA LEU A 152 -18.67 -0.60 22.85
C LEU A 152 -19.35 0.18 23.98
N LYS A 153 -19.15 1.50 24.04
CA LYS A 153 -19.72 2.37 25.08
C LYS A 153 -21.20 2.66 24.89
N ILE A 154 -21.65 2.80 23.65
CA ILE A 154 -23.00 3.29 23.32
C ILE A 154 -23.99 2.15 23.10
N SER A 155 -23.53 0.98 22.67
CA SER A 155 -24.40 -0.17 22.46
C SER A 155 -24.89 -0.72 23.81
N ASP A 156 -26.12 -1.21 23.90
CA ASP A 156 -26.62 -1.97 25.07
C ASP A 156 -26.84 -3.46 24.78
N ASP A 157 -26.71 -3.84 23.51
CA ASP A 157 -26.79 -5.23 23.08
C ASP A 157 -25.56 -6.02 23.55
N LYS A 158 -25.82 -7.05 24.37
CA LYS A 158 -24.80 -7.90 24.98
C LYS A 158 -24.02 -8.71 23.92
N GLU A 159 -24.68 -9.11 22.83
CA GLU A 159 -24.04 -9.86 21.75
C GLU A 159 -23.11 -8.94 20.95
N VAL A 160 -23.56 -7.72 20.64
CA VAL A 160 -22.74 -6.70 19.97
C VAL A 160 -21.52 -6.32 20.81
N LYS A 161 -21.71 -6.09 22.12
CA LYS A 161 -20.58 -5.85 23.05
C LYS A 161 -19.59 -7.00 23.03
N GLY A 162 -20.08 -8.25 23.08
CA GLY A 162 -19.23 -9.44 23.04
C GLY A 162 -18.38 -9.51 21.78
N ARG A 163 -18.99 -9.25 20.62
CA ARG A 163 -18.29 -9.25 19.32
C ARG A 163 -17.26 -8.13 19.20
N VAL A 164 -17.57 -6.94 19.68
CA VAL A 164 -16.62 -5.81 19.66
C VAL A 164 -15.44 -6.06 20.59
N LEU A 165 -15.68 -6.64 21.78
CA LEU A 165 -14.61 -7.05 22.69
C LEU A 165 -13.67 -8.09 22.05
N GLU A 166 -14.24 -9.10 21.41
CA GLU A 166 -13.48 -10.15 20.70
C GLU A 166 -12.58 -9.54 19.60
N ILE A 167 -13.09 -8.58 18.84
CA ILE A 167 -12.32 -7.89 17.78
C ILE A 167 -11.20 -7.04 18.39
N LEU A 168 -11.49 -6.27 19.46
CA LEU A 168 -10.49 -5.41 20.13
C LEU A 168 -9.36 -6.21 20.77
N GLU A 169 -9.65 -7.36 21.38
CA GLU A 169 -8.65 -8.21 22.02
C GLU A 169 -7.76 -8.95 21.01
N ASN A 170 -8.32 -9.39 19.89
CA ASN A 170 -7.57 -10.15 18.89
C ASN A 170 -6.78 -9.26 17.93
N ASN A 171 -7.33 -8.11 17.53
CA ASN A 171 -6.74 -7.27 16.48
C ASN A 171 -5.99 -6.03 17.01
N TYR A 172 -6.29 -5.57 18.24
CA TYR A 172 -5.68 -4.37 18.84
C TYR A 172 -5.20 -4.59 20.29
N PRO A 173 -4.41 -5.64 20.59
CA PRO A 173 -4.14 -6.07 21.96
C PRO A 173 -3.38 -5.03 22.80
N LEU A 174 -2.44 -4.28 22.22
CA LEU A 174 -1.63 -3.29 22.94
C LEU A 174 -2.41 -2.00 23.22
N GLU A 175 -3.15 -1.51 22.23
CA GLU A 175 -4.02 -0.34 22.29
C GLU A 175 -5.16 -0.58 23.28
N TYR A 176 -5.78 -1.76 23.21
CA TYR A 176 -6.88 -2.14 24.09
C TYR A 176 -6.42 -2.32 25.55
N ALA A 177 -5.24 -2.90 25.77
CA ALA A 177 -4.65 -2.98 27.11
C ALA A 177 -4.38 -1.58 27.70
N ARG A 178 -3.85 -0.64 26.90
CA ARG A 178 -3.64 0.76 27.32
C ARG A 178 -4.96 1.47 27.61
N TYR A 179 -5.99 1.26 26.79
CA TYR A 179 -7.33 1.79 26.99
C TYR A 179 -7.93 1.30 28.32
N LYS A 180 -7.92 -0.03 28.56
CA LYS A 180 -8.39 -0.62 29.83
C LYS A 180 -7.66 -0.02 31.04
N ALA A 181 -6.33 0.09 30.98
CA ALA A 181 -5.54 0.68 32.06
C ALA A 181 -5.90 2.15 32.34
N ARG A 182 -6.20 2.95 31.31
CA ARG A 182 -6.60 4.36 31.45
C ARG A 182 -8.03 4.53 31.99
N CYS A 183 -8.96 3.70 31.54
CA CYS A 183 -10.33 3.73 32.07
C CYS A 183 -10.38 3.30 33.54
N GLN A 184 -9.66 2.24 33.93
CA GLN A 184 -9.59 1.81 35.33
C GLN A 184 -8.93 2.84 36.26
N TYR A 185 -8.06 3.71 35.73
CA TYR A 185 -7.44 4.80 36.49
C TYR A 185 -8.36 6.02 36.67
N LEU A 186 -9.41 6.16 35.87
CA LEU A 186 -10.35 7.29 35.93
C LEU A 186 -11.56 7.02 36.86
N ASP A 187 -11.73 5.77 37.30
CA ASP A 187 -12.78 5.34 38.25
C ASP A 187 -12.30 5.31 39.72
N TYR A 188 -11.09 5.82 40.01
CA TYR A 188 -10.52 5.98 41.36
C TYR A 188 -10.30 7.45 41.74
#